data_AF-A0A2X3JBQ2-F1
#
_entry.id   AF-A0A2X3JBQ2-F1
#
_cell.length_a   1.000
_cell.length_b   1.000
_cell.length_c   1.000
_cell.angle_alpha   90.00
_cell.angle_beta   90.00
_cell.angle_gamma   90.00
#
_symmetry.space_group_name_H-M   'P 1'
#
loop_
_entity.id
_entity.type
_entity.pdbx_description
1 polymer ?
#
loop_
_entity_poly.entity_id
_entity_poly.type
_entity_poly.pdbx_seq_one_letter_code
_entity_poly.pdbx_strand_id
1 'polypeptide(L)'
;MMSLAWPLFRVTEQAALAAWPQTGCGDKNKIDGLAVTAMRQALNDVAFRGRVVIGEGEIDHAPMLWIGEEVGKGDGPEVDIAVDPIEGTRMVAMGQSNALAVMAFAPRDSLLHAPDMYMKKLVVNRLAAGAIDLSLPLADNLRNVARALGKPLDKLRMVTLDKPRLSAAIEEATQLGVKVFALPDGDVAASVLTCWQDNPYDVMYTIGGAPEGVISACAVKALGGICRPS
;
A
#
# COMPACT_ATOMS: atom_id res chain seq x y z
N MET A 1 11.69 -18.81 6.40
CA MET A 1 10.91 -17.56 6.20
C MET A 1 10.88 -16.69 7.46
N MET A 2 10.50 -17.18 8.65
CA MET A 2 10.51 -16.33 9.87
C MET A 2 11.86 -15.68 10.19
N SER A 3 12.98 -16.36 9.89
CA SER A 3 14.33 -15.80 10.04
C SER A 3 14.60 -14.56 9.17
N LEU A 4 13.81 -14.32 8.12
CA LEU A 4 13.93 -13.14 7.25
C LEU A 4 13.14 -11.93 7.79
N ALA A 5 12.22 -12.13 8.74
CA ALA A 5 11.34 -11.04 9.19
C ALA A 5 12.13 -9.85 9.75
N TRP A 6 13.15 -10.11 10.58
CA TRP A 6 13.96 -9.05 11.17
C TRP A 6 14.89 -8.36 10.14
N PRO A 7 15.68 -9.08 9.31
CA PRO A 7 16.44 -8.45 8.24
C PRO A 7 15.59 -7.61 7.28
N LEU A 8 14.41 -8.10 6.88
CA LEU A 8 13.53 -7.35 5.96
C LEU A 8 12.86 -6.15 6.63
N PHE A 9 12.57 -6.21 7.93
CA PHE A 9 12.17 -5.01 8.68
C PHE A 9 13.24 -3.91 8.64
N ARG A 10 14.52 -4.28 8.77
CA ARG A 10 15.65 -3.34 8.66
C ARG A 10 15.72 -2.67 7.28
N VAL A 11 15.31 -3.36 6.22
CA VAL A 11 15.30 -2.81 4.85
C VAL A 11 14.39 -1.58 4.77
N THR A 12 13.15 -1.69 5.28
CA THR A 12 12.23 -0.55 5.32
C THR A 12 12.72 0.57 6.24
N GLU A 13 13.38 0.24 7.36
CA GLU A 13 14.01 1.25 8.22
C GLU A 13 15.12 2.03 7.49
N GLN A 14 15.99 1.35 6.74
CA GLN A 14 17.08 2.01 6.02
C GLN A 14 16.53 2.97 4.94
N ALA A 15 15.51 2.54 4.19
CA ALA A 15 14.88 3.38 3.18
C ALA A 15 14.25 4.64 3.79
N ALA A 16 13.47 4.47 4.88
CA ALA A 16 12.85 5.59 5.59
C ALA A 16 13.90 6.55 6.19
N LEU A 17 14.96 6.02 6.82
CA LEU A 17 16.04 6.83 7.40
C LEU A 17 16.86 7.58 6.34
N ALA A 18 17.02 7.03 5.14
CA ALA A 18 17.69 7.71 4.03
C ALA A 18 16.87 8.89 3.50
N ALA A 19 15.55 8.74 3.41
CA ALA A 19 14.63 9.78 2.96
C ALA A 19 14.37 10.86 4.03
N TRP A 20 14.34 10.48 5.32
CA TRP A 20 13.91 11.34 6.43
C TRP A 20 14.59 12.73 6.49
N PRO A 21 15.92 12.87 6.34
CA PRO A 21 16.59 14.17 6.36
C PRO A 21 16.16 15.12 5.22
N GLN A 22 15.52 14.59 4.17
CA GLN A 22 15.01 15.36 3.04
C GLN A 22 13.54 15.77 3.20
N THR A 23 12.92 15.51 4.35
CA THR A 23 11.55 15.94 4.62
C THR A 23 11.43 17.47 4.45
N GLY A 24 10.49 17.90 3.61
CA GLY A 24 10.27 19.32 3.30
C GLY A 24 11.26 19.94 2.31
N CYS A 25 12.11 19.15 1.63
CA CYS A 25 13.12 19.68 0.70
C CYS A 25 12.55 20.14 -0.66
N GLY A 26 11.29 19.84 -0.96
CA GLY A 26 10.64 20.16 -2.24
C GLY A 26 11.07 19.28 -3.43
N ASP A 27 11.94 18.29 -3.25
CA ASP A 27 12.48 17.44 -4.32
C ASP A 27 12.11 15.97 -4.11
N LYS A 28 10.99 15.57 -4.72
CA LYS A 28 10.47 14.19 -4.65
C LYS A 28 11.42 13.17 -5.29
N ASN A 29 12.14 13.53 -6.36
CA ASN A 29 12.99 12.59 -7.10
C ASN A 29 14.26 12.30 -6.32
N LYS A 30 14.79 13.30 -5.62
CA LYS A 30 15.91 13.12 -4.69
C LYS A 30 15.53 12.20 -3.53
N ILE A 31 14.35 12.38 -2.95
CA ILE A 31 13.83 11.53 -1.87
C ILE A 31 13.74 10.08 -2.33
N ASP A 32 13.13 9.90 -3.50
CA ASP A 32 12.92 8.60 -4.12
C ASP A 32 14.26 7.88 -4.38
N GLY A 33 15.19 8.53 -5.09
CA GLY A 33 16.50 7.96 -5.40
C GLY A 33 17.32 7.56 -4.16
N LEU A 34 17.24 8.34 -3.07
CA LEU A 34 17.89 8.00 -1.80
C LEU A 34 17.30 6.74 -1.18
N ALA A 35 15.97 6.63 -1.15
CA ALA A 35 15.28 5.49 -0.57
C ALA A 35 15.46 4.22 -1.41
N VAL A 36 15.34 4.30 -2.74
CA VAL A 36 15.61 3.20 -3.67
C VAL A 36 17.02 2.66 -3.45
N THR A 37 18.01 3.55 -3.39
CA THR A 37 19.42 3.16 -3.18
C THR A 37 19.60 2.44 -1.86
N ALA A 38 19.10 3.02 -0.76
CA ALA A 38 19.24 2.46 0.58
C ALA A 38 18.51 1.12 0.73
N MET A 39 17.29 1.03 0.19
CA MET A 39 16.49 -0.20 0.18
C MET A 39 17.22 -1.32 -0.57
N ARG A 40 17.70 -1.03 -1.79
CA ARG A 40 18.41 -2.01 -2.61
C ARG A 40 19.70 -2.52 -1.96
N GLN A 41 20.49 -1.61 -1.38
CA GLN A 41 21.70 -1.99 -0.64
C GLN A 41 21.36 -2.89 0.55
N ALA A 42 20.36 -2.52 1.35
CA ALA A 42 19.93 -3.32 2.49
C ALA A 42 19.38 -4.69 2.08
N LEU A 43 18.64 -4.78 0.96
CA LEU A 43 18.18 -6.06 0.41
C LEU A 43 19.35 -6.97 0.09
N ASN A 44 20.39 -6.44 -0.56
CA ASN A 44 21.57 -7.22 -0.95
C ASN A 44 22.43 -7.72 0.21
N ASP A 45 22.17 -7.27 1.44
CA ASP A 45 22.83 -7.77 2.65
C ASP A 45 22.13 -8.98 3.30
N VAL A 46 20.90 -9.31 2.87
CA VAL A 46 20.11 -10.40 3.46
C VAL A 46 20.35 -11.72 2.72
N ALA A 47 20.39 -12.82 3.48
CA ALA A 47 20.62 -14.18 2.97
C ALA A 47 19.35 -14.79 2.34
N PHE A 48 19.03 -14.38 1.12
CA PHE A 48 17.93 -14.91 0.32
C PHE A 48 18.20 -14.79 -1.20
N ARG A 49 17.39 -15.50 -2.00
CA ARG A 49 17.30 -15.37 -3.47
C ARG A 49 16.02 -14.63 -3.85
N GLY A 50 16.13 -13.32 -3.93
CA GLY A 50 15.02 -12.41 -4.15
C GLY A 50 14.79 -12.06 -5.60
N ARG A 51 13.54 -11.98 -6.01
CA ARG A 51 13.17 -11.32 -7.27
C ARG A 51 12.17 -10.22 -7.01
N VAL A 52 12.46 -9.04 -7.54
CA VAL A 52 11.52 -7.92 -7.55
C VAL A 52 10.42 -8.24 -8.57
N VAL A 53 9.17 -8.36 -8.12
CA VAL A 53 8.01 -8.56 -9.01
C VAL A 53 7.15 -7.31 -9.13
N ILE A 54 7.30 -6.39 -8.18
CA ILE A 54 6.73 -5.04 -8.16
C ILE A 54 7.83 -4.12 -7.62
N GLY A 55 8.14 -3.06 -8.35
CA GLY A 55 9.15 -2.07 -7.97
C GLY A 55 9.03 -0.78 -8.78
N GLU A 56 10.15 -0.09 -8.98
CA GLU A 56 10.21 1.25 -9.58
C GLU A 56 9.79 1.32 -11.06
N GLY A 57 9.72 0.16 -11.73
CA GLY A 57 9.27 0.04 -13.10
C GLY A 57 10.00 -1.05 -13.88
N GLU A 58 9.86 -1.00 -15.20
CA GLU A 58 10.59 -1.88 -16.12
C GLU A 58 12.08 -1.52 -16.19
N ILE A 59 12.92 -2.49 -16.59
CA ILE A 59 14.38 -2.32 -16.65
C ILE A 59 14.85 -1.11 -17.49
N ASP A 60 14.09 -0.76 -18.53
CA ASP A 60 14.39 0.38 -19.41
C ASP A 60 14.09 1.74 -18.77
N HIS A 61 13.30 1.75 -17.69
CA HIS A 61 12.80 2.97 -17.04
C HIS A 61 13.33 3.14 -15.60
N ALA A 62 13.77 2.06 -14.96
CA ALA A 62 14.25 2.05 -13.58
C ALA A 62 15.67 1.45 -13.46
N PRO A 63 16.68 2.22 -13.04
CA PRO A 63 18.05 1.72 -12.92
C PRO A 63 18.27 0.78 -11.71
N MET A 64 17.33 0.77 -10.76
CA MET A 64 17.36 0.00 -9.51
C MET A 64 15.94 -0.41 -9.14
N LEU A 65 15.80 -1.57 -8.51
CA LEU A 65 14.54 -2.17 -8.08
C LEU A 65 13.53 -2.30 -9.22
N TRP A 66 14.01 -2.65 -10.41
CA TRP A 66 13.17 -2.89 -11.59
C TRP A 66 12.53 -4.27 -11.55
N ILE A 67 11.44 -4.46 -12.30
CA ILE A 67 10.68 -5.72 -12.35
C ILE A 67 11.52 -6.83 -12.97
N GLY A 68 11.85 -7.84 -12.16
CA GLY A 68 12.72 -8.96 -12.51
C GLY A 68 14.12 -8.85 -11.92
N GLU A 69 14.46 -7.76 -11.22
CA GLU A 69 15.78 -7.64 -10.59
C GLU A 69 15.96 -8.72 -9.52
N GLU A 70 17.09 -9.44 -9.59
CA GLU A 70 17.49 -10.37 -8.54
C GLU A 70 18.26 -9.62 -7.44
N VAL A 71 17.84 -9.80 -6.19
CA VAL A 71 18.39 -9.14 -5.00
C VAL A 71 18.66 -10.14 -3.86
N GLY A 72 19.49 -9.73 -2.91
CA GLY A 72 19.94 -10.59 -1.81
C GLY A 72 21.30 -11.25 -2.08
N LYS A 73 21.83 -11.95 -1.08
CA LYS A 73 23.16 -12.57 -1.17
C LYS A 73 23.23 -13.80 -2.07
N GLY A 74 22.09 -14.32 -2.52
CA GLY A 74 22.02 -15.49 -3.41
C GLY A 74 21.99 -16.84 -2.70
N ASP A 75 22.17 -16.87 -1.38
CA ASP A 75 21.95 -18.04 -0.51
C ASP A 75 20.55 -17.99 0.13
N GLY A 76 20.12 -19.03 0.85
CA GLY A 76 18.81 -19.01 1.55
C GLY A 76 17.59 -19.34 0.67
N PRO A 77 16.38 -18.92 1.06
CA PRO A 77 15.13 -19.27 0.36
C PRO A 77 14.85 -18.36 -0.85
N GLU A 78 14.04 -18.85 -1.78
CA GLU A 78 13.54 -18.07 -2.92
C GLU A 78 12.26 -17.34 -2.57
N VAL A 79 12.25 -16.03 -2.81
CA VAL A 79 11.11 -15.16 -2.51
C VAL A 79 10.88 -14.16 -3.63
N ASP A 80 9.62 -13.80 -3.82
CA ASP A 80 9.24 -12.62 -4.58
C ASP A 80 9.07 -11.43 -3.64
N ILE A 81 9.43 -10.25 -4.13
CA ILE A 81 9.37 -9.00 -3.39
C ILE A 81 8.56 -7.98 -4.18
N ALA A 82 7.65 -7.32 -3.48
CA ALA A 82 7.05 -6.06 -3.91
C ALA A 82 7.63 -4.93 -3.06
N VAL A 83 8.16 -3.89 -3.68
CA VAL A 83 8.73 -2.73 -3.00
C VAL A 83 8.04 -1.45 -3.44
N ASP A 84 7.90 -0.53 -2.50
CA ASP A 84 7.68 0.90 -2.74
C ASP A 84 8.54 1.63 -1.70
N PRO A 85 9.79 1.99 -2.07
CA PRO A 85 10.79 2.53 -1.16
C PRO A 85 10.32 3.75 -0.38
N ILE A 86 9.51 4.63 -1.01
CA ILE A 86 8.76 5.69 -0.34
C ILE A 86 7.41 5.83 -1.03
N GLU A 87 6.38 5.29 -0.39
CA GLU A 87 5.01 5.61 -0.75
C GLU A 87 4.75 7.07 -0.35
N GLY A 88 4.36 7.88 -1.33
CA GLY A 88 4.11 9.30 -1.12
C GLY A 88 5.36 10.19 -1.11
N THR A 89 6.28 10.03 -2.05
CA THR A 89 7.46 10.92 -2.23
C THR A 89 7.11 12.41 -2.24
N ARG A 90 5.98 12.80 -2.84
CA ARG A 90 5.45 14.18 -2.79
C ARG A 90 5.12 14.63 -1.36
N MET A 91 4.57 13.74 -0.53
CA MET A 91 4.24 14.04 0.87
C MET A 91 5.52 14.32 1.66
N VAL A 92 6.56 13.50 1.49
CA VAL A 92 7.88 13.75 2.11
C VAL A 92 8.46 15.08 1.63
N ALA A 93 8.44 15.34 0.31
CA ALA A 93 8.96 16.58 -0.27
C ALA A 93 8.27 17.84 0.30
N MET A 94 7.00 17.72 0.67
CA MET A 94 6.19 18.82 1.22
C MET A 94 6.10 18.81 2.76
N GLY A 95 6.77 17.89 3.46
CA GLY A 95 6.69 17.77 4.91
C GLY A 95 5.29 17.38 5.42
N GLN A 96 4.55 16.61 4.62
CA GLN A 96 3.21 16.13 4.94
C GLN A 96 3.26 14.76 5.63
N SER A 97 2.21 14.44 6.39
CA SER A 97 2.05 13.14 7.04
C SER A 97 1.76 12.02 6.03
N ASN A 98 1.80 10.77 6.52
CA ASN A 98 1.36 9.54 5.85
C ASN A 98 2.30 8.94 4.79
N ALA A 99 3.47 9.52 4.55
CA ALA A 99 4.50 8.83 3.77
C ALA A 99 5.13 7.68 4.58
N LEU A 100 5.49 6.58 3.90
CA LEU A 100 6.13 5.43 4.52
C LEU A 100 6.99 4.65 3.52
N ALA A 101 8.01 3.97 4.01
CA ALA A 101 8.72 2.94 3.23
C ALA A 101 8.01 1.60 3.40
N VAL A 102 7.68 0.93 2.31
CA VAL A 102 6.96 -0.35 2.36
C VAL A 102 7.58 -1.42 1.49
N MET A 103 7.39 -2.65 1.94
CA MET A 103 7.64 -3.81 1.12
C MET A 103 6.72 -4.95 1.54
N ALA A 104 6.49 -5.87 0.62
CA ALA A 104 5.91 -7.18 0.89
C ALA A 104 6.84 -8.26 0.33
N PHE A 105 6.86 -9.41 0.98
CA PHE A 105 7.60 -10.58 0.52
C PHE A 105 6.75 -11.83 0.68
N ALA A 106 6.90 -12.77 -0.25
CA ALA A 106 6.22 -14.06 -0.23
C ALA A 106 7.11 -15.13 -0.86
N PRO A 107 6.80 -16.43 -0.70
CA PRO A 107 7.43 -17.45 -1.52
C PRO A 107 7.35 -17.09 -3.01
N ARG A 108 8.34 -17.56 -3.78
CA ARG A 108 8.39 -17.40 -5.24
C ARG A 108 7.02 -17.76 -5.87
N ASP A 109 6.61 -16.95 -6.85
CA ASP A 109 5.38 -17.04 -7.64
C ASP A 109 4.07 -16.91 -6.82
N SER A 110 4.13 -16.33 -5.62
CA SER A 110 2.95 -16.16 -4.74
C SER A 110 2.37 -14.74 -4.72
N LEU A 111 3.08 -13.76 -5.28
CA LEU A 111 2.58 -12.39 -5.43
C LEU A 111 1.90 -12.23 -6.79
N LEU A 112 0.81 -11.46 -6.83
CA LEU A 112 0.17 -11.10 -8.09
C LEU A 112 1.14 -10.21 -8.89
N HIS A 113 1.46 -10.64 -10.11
CA HIS A 113 2.11 -9.76 -11.08
C HIS A 113 1.10 -8.73 -11.57
N ALA A 114 1.22 -7.51 -11.07
CA ALA A 114 0.36 -6.40 -11.43
C ALA A 114 1.10 -5.47 -12.41
N PRO A 115 0.58 -5.24 -13.63
CA PRO A 115 1.12 -4.22 -14.52
C PRO A 115 0.94 -2.82 -13.93
N ASP A 116 1.73 -1.86 -14.40
CA ASP A 116 1.58 -0.45 -14.01
C ASP A 116 0.30 0.16 -14.62
N MET A 117 -0.80 -0.01 -13.90
CA MET A 117 -2.13 0.50 -14.24
C MET A 117 -2.92 0.84 -12.99
N TYR A 118 -4.09 1.46 -13.17
CA TYR A 118 -5.01 1.69 -12.06
C TYR A 118 -5.76 0.42 -11.67
N MET A 119 -6.01 0.31 -10.37
CA MET A 119 -6.78 -0.76 -9.73
C MET A 119 -7.79 -0.15 -8.77
N LYS A 120 -9.02 -0.64 -8.81
CA LYS A 120 -10.03 -0.31 -7.80
C LYS A 120 -9.78 -1.17 -6.58
N LYS A 121 -9.76 -0.54 -5.40
CA LYS A 121 -9.46 -1.19 -4.12
C LYS A 121 -10.61 -0.96 -3.15
N LEU A 122 -11.17 -2.04 -2.60
CA LEU A 122 -12.13 -2.01 -1.49
C LEU A 122 -11.54 -2.78 -0.32
N VAL A 123 -11.30 -2.09 0.80
CA VAL A 123 -10.61 -2.65 1.97
C VAL A 123 -11.46 -2.47 3.22
N VAL A 124 -11.52 -3.53 4.02
CA VAL A 124 -12.19 -3.55 5.33
C VAL A 124 -11.39 -4.38 6.32
N ASN A 125 -11.57 -4.09 7.60
CA ASN A 125 -10.98 -4.89 8.67
C ASN A 125 -11.66 -6.26 8.85
N ARG A 126 -11.10 -7.08 9.74
CA ARG A 126 -11.60 -8.44 10.05
C ARG A 126 -13.08 -8.51 10.44
N LEU A 127 -13.65 -7.45 11.00
CA LEU A 127 -15.05 -7.45 11.47
C LEU A 127 -16.05 -7.33 10.31
N ALA A 128 -15.63 -6.75 9.18
CA ALA A 128 -16.44 -6.59 7.98
C ALA A 128 -15.92 -7.40 6.78
N ALA A 129 -14.98 -8.34 6.99
CA ALA A 129 -14.37 -9.17 5.97
C ALA A 129 -15.40 -9.81 5.01
N GLY A 130 -16.48 -10.38 5.53
CA GLY A 130 -17.53 -11.02 4.72
C GLY A 130 -18.58 -10.07 4.14
N ALA A 131 -18.43 -8.75 4.29
CA ALA A 131 -19.48 -7.79 3.98
C ALA A 131 -19.29 -7.03 2.66
N ILE A 132 -18.19 -7.28 1.94
CA ILE A 132 -17.84 -6.52 0.73
C ILE A 132 -17.80 -7.39 -0.54
N ASP A 133 -18.23 -6.79 -1.64
CA ASP A 133 -18.21 -7.36 -2.98
C ASP A 133 -18.07 -6.24 -4.03
N LEU A 134 -17.00 -6.28 -4.82
CA LEU A 134 -16.71 -5.27 -5.85
C LEU A 134 -17.68 -5.28 -7.04
N SER A 135 -18.46 -6.34 -7.21
CA SER A 135 -19.51 -6.40 -8.23
C SER A 135 -20.76 -5.60 -7.85
N LEU A 136 -20.92 -5.27 -6.56
CA LEU A 136 -22.02 -4.47 -6.05
C LEU A 136 -21.73 -2.97 -6.16
N PRO A 137 -22.76 -2.12 -6.27
CA PRO A 137 -22.63 -0.68 -6.14
C PRO A 137 -21.94 -0.26 -4.84
N LEU A 138 -21.29 0.91 -4.85
CA LEU A 138 -20.61 1.44 -3.66
C LEU A 138 -21.59 1.63 -2.50
N ALA A 139 -22.77 2.21 -2.75
CA ALA A 139 -23.82 2.37 -1.74
C ALA A 139 -24.16 1.07 -0.99
N ASP A 140 -24.22 -0.06 -1.70
CA ASP A 140 -24.60 -1.35 -1.11
C ASP A 140 -23.46 -1.92 -0.28
N ASN A 141 -22.21 -1.80 -0.75
CA ASN A 141 -21.04 -2.11 0.05
C ASN A 141 -20.99 -1.30 1.35
N LEU A 142 -21.21 0.01 1.29
CA LEU A 142 -21.19 0.88 2.47
C LEU A 142 -22.27 0.49 3.49
N ARG A 143 -23.48 0.17 3.03
CA ARG A 143 -24.56 -0.34 3.90
C ARG A 143 -24.23 -1.68 4.53
N ASN A 144 -23.63 -2.60 3.76
CA ASN A 144 -23.25 -3.92 4.25
C ASN A 144 -22.14 -3.82 5.31
N VAL A 145 -21.13 -2.98 5.07
CA VAL A 145 -20.05 -2.72 6.04
C VAL A 145 -20.62 -2.08 7.30
N ALA A 146 -21.46 -1.05 7.19
CA ALA A 146 -22.11 -0.41 8.34
C ALA A 146 -22.88 -1.43 9.19
N ARG A 147 -23.66 -2.31 8.55
CA ARG A 147 -24.39 -3.41 9.22
C ARG A 147 -23.44 -4.38 9.91
N ALA A 148 -22.38 -4.82 9.25
CA ALA A 148 -21.41 -5.76 9.82
C ALA A 148 -20.68 -5.18 11.03
N LEU A 149 -20.40 -3.86 11.02
CA LEU A 149 -19.76 -3.15 12.13
C LEU A 149 -20.74 -2.71 13.22
N GLY A 150 -22.05 -2.92 13.04
CA GLY A 150 -23.07 -2.44 13.98
C GLY A 150 -23.12 -0.91 14.11
N LYS A 151 -22.75 -0.18 13.04
CA LYS A 151 -22.71 1.28 13.02
C LYS A 151 -23.84 1.84 12.14
N PRO A 152 -24.46 2.97 12.51
CA PRO A 152 -25.30 3.69 11.57
C PRO A 152 -24.43 4.29 10.44
N LEU A 153 -25.03 4.44 9.26
CA LEU A 153 -24.30 4.85 8.05
C LEU A 153 -23.65 6.23 8.19
N ASP A 154 -24.27 7.14 8.95
CA ASP A 154 -23.78 8.50 9.24
C ASP A 154 -22.56 8.56 10.19
N LYS A 155 -22.20 7.43 10.80
CA LYS A 155 -20.98 7.27 11.60
C LYS A 155 -19.93 6.42 10.91
N LEU A 156 -20.24 5.82 9.76
CA LEU A 156 -19.26 5.09 8.97
C LEU A 156 -18.22 6.06 8.41
N ARG A 157 -16.93 5.71 8.56
CA ARG A 157 -15.80 6.51 8.10
C ARG A 157 -15.17 5.84 6.89
N MET A 158 -15.33 6.43 5.71
CA MET A 158 -14.72 5.96 4.47
C MET A 158 -13.46 6.78 4.17
N VAL A 159 -12.34 6.12 3.90
CA VAL A 159 -11.12 6.76 3.38
C VAL A 159 -10.99 6.52 1.88
N THR A 160 -10.51 7.53 1.16
CA THR A 160 -10.29 7.53 -0.29
C THR A 160 -9.16 8.50 -0.65
N LEU A 161 -8.75 8.55 -1.91
CA LEU A 161 -7.87 9.60 -2.43
C LEU A 161 -8.68 10.81 -2.94
N ASP A 162 -8.16 12.02 -2.74
CA ASP A 162 -8.66 13.28 -3.31
C ASP A 162 -8.13 13.46 -4.74
N LYS A 163 -8.81 12.80 -5.68
CA LYS A 163 -8.48 12.84 -7.11
C LYS A 163 -9.77 13.00 -7.92
N PRO A 164 -9.75 13.68 -9.08
CA PRO A 164 -10.96 13.89 -9.90
C PRO A 164 -11.71 12.60 -10.26
N ARG A 165 -10.99 11.49 -10.46
CA ARG A 165 -11.56 10.16 -10.74
C ARG A 165 -12.39 9.56 -9.60
N LEU A 166 -12.28 10.09 -8.39
CA LEU A 166 -13.00 9.63 -7.20
C LEU A 166 -14.11 10.60 -6.77
N SER A 167 -14.30 11.73 -7.46
CA SER A 167 -15.32 12.73 -7.08
C SER A 167 -16.73 12.16 -7.04
N ALA A 168 -17.10 11.30 -7.99
CA ALA A 168 -18.41 10.65 -7.99
C ALA A 168 -18.63 9.73 -6.78
N ALA A 169 -17.59 8.97 -6.39
CA ALA A 169 -17.64 8.09 -5.22
C ALA A 169 -17.70 8.88 -3.90
N ILE A 170 -16.97 9.99 -3.82
CA ILE A 170 -17.03 10.93 -2.69
C ILE A 170 -18.43 11.52 -2.55
N GLU A 171 -19.01 11.98 -3.66
CA GLU A 171 -20.36 12.54 -3.69
C GLU A 171 -21.41 11.50 -3.26
N GLU A 172 -21.39 10.30 -3.85
CA GLU A 172 -22.30 9.20 -3.51
C GLU A 172 -22.23 8.86 -2.02
N ALA A 173 -21.03 8.67 -1.47
CA ALA A 173 -20.84 8.36 -0.05
C ALA A 173 -21.31 9.51 0.86
N THR A 174 -21.03 10.76 0.49
CA THR A 174 -21.44 11.94 1.26
C THR A 174 -22.97 12.10 1.26
N GLN A 175 -23.64 11.88 0.13
CA GLN A 175 -25.10 11.91 0.03
C GLN A 175 -25.77 10.81 0.88
N LEU A 176 -25.10 9.68 1.09
CA LEU A 176 -25.53 8.61 2.00
C LEU A 176 -25.30 8.95 3.49
N GLY A 177 -24.63 10.07 3.80
CA GLY A 177 -24.28 10.50 5.14
C GLY A 177 -22.95 9.95 5.65
N VAL A 178 -22.23 9.15 4.87
CA VAL A 178 -20.94 8.58 5.26
C VAL A 178 -19.90 9.70 5.44
N LYS A 179 -19.07 9.58 6.47
CA LYS A 179 -17.96 10.51 6.71
C LYS A 179 -16.79 10.17 5.81
N VAL A 180 -16.53 11.00 4.80
CA VAL A 180 -15.48 10.78 3.82
C VAL A 180 -14.18 11.50 4.22
N PHE A 181 -13.08 10.76 4.25
CA PHE A 181 -11.72 11.25 4.48
C PHE A 181 -10.95 11.12 3.17
N ALA A 182 -10.82 12.23 2.43
CA ALA A 182 -10.10 12.25 1.17
C ALA A 182 -8.64 12.65 1.40
N LEU A 183 -7.72 11.71 1.18
CA LEU A 183 -6.27 11.90 1.36
C LEU A 183 -5.63 12.36 0.04
N PRO A 184 -4.61 13.23 0.07
CA PRO A 184 -4.02 13.73 -1.16
C PRO A 184 -3.24 12.64 -1.93
N ASP A 185 -2.53 11.76 -1.21
CA ASP A 185 -1.85 10.54 -1.65
C ASP A 185 -1.86 9.56 -0.45
N GLY A 186 -1.28 8.35 -0.54
CA GLY A 186 -1.18 7.48 0.63
C GLY A 186 -2.09 6.26 0.69
N ASP A 187 -2.39 5.57 -0.43
CA ASP A 187 -3.43 4.52 -0.39
C ASP A 187 -2.97 3.20 0.27
N VAL A 188 -1.67 2.90 0.27
CA VAL A 188 -1.10 1.80 1.06
C VAL A 188 -1.27 2.09 2.55
N ALA A 189 -0.87 3.28 3.01
CA ALA A 189 -1.05 3.72 4.39
C ALA A 189 -2.52 3.63 4.82
N ALA A 190 -3.43 4.14 3.98
CA ALA A 190 -4.86 4.13 4.24
C ALA A 190 -5.44 2.72 4.38
N SER A 191 -4.97 1.77 3.56
CA SER A 191 -5.38 0.37 3.63
C SER A 191 -4.99 -0.30 4.95
N VAL A 192 -3.78 -0.01 5.44
CA VAL A 192 -3.26 -0.50 6.73
C VAL A 192 -4.03 0.13 7.88
N LEU A 193 -4.21 1.45 7.86
CA LEU A 193 -4.96 2.19 8.89
C LEU A 193 -6.41 1.71 9.01
N THR A 194 -7.04 1.32 7.90
CA THR A 194 -8.39 0.75 7.90
C THR A 194 -8.47 -0.56 8.71
N CYS A 195 -7.39 -1.34 8.71
CA CYS A 195 -7.31 -2.64 9.39
C CYS A 195 -6.65 -2.59 10.78
N TRP A 196 -6.19 -1.41 11.22
CA TRP A 196 -5.56 -1.23 12.53
C TRP A 196 -6.56 -1.40 13.68
N GLN A 197 -6.09 -1.71 14.90
CA GLN A 197 -6.99 -1.89 16.05
C GLN A 197 -7.68 -0.59 16.44
N ASP A 198 -6.91 0.50 16.55
CA ASP A 198 -7.40 1.85 16.77
C ASP A 198 -7.59 2.56 15.42
N ASN A 199 -8.45 2.00 14.56
CA ASN A 199 -8.57 2.49 13.19
C ASN A 199 -9.23 3.88 13.10
N PRO A 200 -8.62 4.82 12.35
CA PRO A 200 -9.28 6.07 11.99
C PRO A 200 -10.39 5.87 10.95
N TYR A 201 -10.36 4.75 10.19
CA TYR A 201 -11.25 4.47 9.06
C TYR A 201 -11.90 3.10 9.17
N ASP A 202 -13.16 2.99 8.74
CA ASP A 202 -13.93 1.75 8.78
C ASP A 202 -13.86 0.98 7.45
N VAL A 203 -13.71 1.71 6.34
CA VAL A 203 -13.61 1.17 4.97
C VAL A 203 -12.74 2.07 4.12
N MET A 204 -11.94 1.49 3.22
CA MET A 204 -11.31 2.22 2.13
C MET A 204 -11.98 1.87 0.81
N TYR A 205 -12.32 2.88 0.02
CA TYR A 205 -12.67 2.73 -1.39
C TYR A 205 -11.82 3.70 -2.19
N THR A 206 -11.03 3.20 -3.15
CA THR A 206 -10.15 4.04 -3.95
C THR A 206 -9.87 3.45 -5.33
N ILE A 207 -9.33 4.28 -6.21
CA ILE A 207 -8.72 3.90 -7.48
C ILE A 207 -7.29 4.45 -7.46
N GLY A 208 -6.32 3.56 -7.26
CA GLY A 208 -4.89 3.86 -7.14
C GLY A 208 -4.05 2.88 -7.96
N GLY A 209 -2.74 2.92 -7.85
CA GLY A 209 -1.87 2.03 -8.62
C GLY A 209 -2.07 0.55 -8.24
N ALA A 210 -2.05 -0.32 -9.24
CA ALA A 210 -2.16 -1.76 -9.08
C ALA A 210 -0.98 -2.36 -8.28
N PRO A 211 0.29 -1.94 -8.50
CA PRO A 211 1.43 -2.35 -7.67
C PRO A 211 1.20 -2.17 -6.16
N GLU A 212 0.78 -0.98 -5.76
CA GLU A 212 0.45 -0.62 -4.37
C GLU A 212 -0.72 -1.45 -3.86
N GLY A 213 -1.66 -1.83 -4.74
CA GLY A 213 -2.77 -2.72 -4.42
C GLY A 213 -2.33 -4.11 -3.95
N VAL A 214 -1.25 -4.65 -4.53
CA VAL A 214 -0.68 -5.94 -4.12
C VAL A 214 -0.01 -5.82 -2.75
N ILE A 215 0.74 -4.74 -2.51
CA ILE A 215 1.35 -4.47 -1.19
C ILE A 215 0.26 -4.30 -0.12
N SER A 216 -0.77 -3.51 -0.40
CA SER A 216 -1.96 -3.36 0.44
C SER A 216 -2.62 -4.70 0.74
N ALA A 217 -2.84 -5.54 -0.28
CA ALA A 217 -3.46 -6.85 -0.09
C ALA A 217 -2.64 -7.76 0.84
N CYS A 218 -1.31 -7.73 0.73
CA CYS A 218 -0.42 -8.47 1.63
C CYS A 218 -0.54 -7.97 3.08
N ALA A 219 -0.46 -6.66 3.29
CA ALA A 219 -0.55 -6.06 4.62
C ALA A 219 -1.92 -6.30 5.27
N VAL A 220 -3.00 -6.07 4.52
CA VAL A 220 -4.38 -6.29 4.97
C VAL A 220 -4.62 -7.75 5.33
N LYS A 221 -4.15 -8.69 4.52
CA LYS A 221 -4.25 -10.13 4.81
C LYS A 221 -3.49 -10.49 6.09
N ALA A 222 -2.30 -9.94 6.31
CA ALA A 222 -1.54 -10.16 7.54
C ALA A 222 -2.25 -9.61 8.80
N LEU A 223 -3.04 -8.54 8.65
CA LEU A 223 -3.88 -7.98 9.72
C LEU A 223 -5.25 -8.67 9.87
N GLY A 224 -5.53 -9.69 9.05
CA GLY A 224 -6.80 -10.43 9.05
C GLY A 224 -7.99 -9.67 8.43
N GLY A 225 -7.74 -8.55 7.75
CA GLY A 225 -8.74 -7.85 6.95
C GLY A 225 -8.94 -8.47 5.56
N ILE A 226 -9.76 -7.82 4.74
CA ILE A 226 -9.91 -8.17 3.32
C ILE A 226 -9.66 -6.94 2.46
N CYS A 227 -8.81 -7.13 1.45
CA CYS A 227 -8.62 -6.22 0.33
C CYS A 227 -9.14 -6.93 -0.92
N ARG A 228 -10.13 -6.35 -1.59
CA ARG A 228 -10.57 -6.79 -2.92
C ARG A 228 -9.97 -5.82 -3.94
N PRO A 229 -9.06 -6.29 -4.79
CA PRO A 229 -8.65 -5.59 -6.00
C PRO A 229 -9.52 -5.99 -7.22
N SER A 230 -9.84 -5.04 -8.09
CA SER A 230 -10.39 -5.28 -9.45
C SER A 230 -9.84 -4.32 -10.48
#